data_AF-Q84UW9-F1
#
_entry.id   AF-Q84UW9-F1
#
_cell.length_a   1.000
_cell.length_b   1.000
_cell.length_c   1.000
_cell.angle_alpha   90.00
_cell.angle_beta   90.00
_cell.angle_gamma   90.00
#
_symmetry.space_group_name_H-M   'P 1'
#
loop_
_entity.id
_entity.type
_entity.pdbx_description
1 polymer ?
#
loop_
_entity_poly.entity_id
_entity_poly.type
_entity_poly.pdbx_seq_one_letter_code
_entity_poly.pdbx_strand_id
1 'polypeptide(L)'
;VHHIHAFTIHAALLIFTKGILYARNTRLVSEKLDLGFRYPCDGPGRGGTCQISPWDHIYLIVFWMYNAFSVVFFHYFWKMQSDVWGIYKTKMLHLMHITGIGDYSINWNEPS
;
A
#
# COMPACT_ATOMS: atom_id res chain seq x y z
N VAL A 1 10.10 -6.62 -6.08
CA VAL A 1 9.58 -5.85 -4.92
C VAL A 1 9.54 -4.33 -5.11
N HIS A 2 10.61 -3.67 -5.62
CA HIS A 2 10.63 -2.21 -5.79
C HIS A 2 9.49 -1.67 -6.67
N HIS A 3 9.13 -2.34 -7.77
CA HIS A 3 7.96 -1.97 -8.58
C HIS A 3 6.63 -2.11 -7.83
N ILE A 4 6.51 -3.05 -6.89
CA ILE A 4 5.32 -3.23 -6.05
C ILE A 4 5.22 -2.10 -5.03
N HIS A 5 6.34 -1.67 -4.44
CA HIS A 5 6.38 -0.47 -3.61
C HIS A 5 5.94 0.76 -4.39
N ALA A 6 6.46 0.95 -5.61
CA ALA A 6 6.04 2.05 -6.46
C ALA A 6 4.52 1.99 -6.73
N PHE A 7 3.99 0.84 -7.14
CA PHE A 7 2.57 0.66 -7.42
C PHE A 7 1.68 1.01 -6.21
N THR A 8 1.99 0.46 -5.02
CA THR A 8 1.20 0.67 -3.80
C THR A 8 1.23 2.14 -3.32
N ILE A 9 2.38 2.81 -3.43
CA ILE A 9 2.52 4.23 -3.11
C ILE A 9 1.73 5.10 -4.11
N HIS A 10 1.83 4.81 -5.41
CA HIS A 10 1.09 5.56 -6.43
C HIS A 10 -0.42 5.38 -6.30
N ALA A 11 -0.88 4.16 -5.95
CA ALA A 11 -2.30 3.91 -5.67
C ALA A 11 -2.81 4.73 -4.47
N ALA A 12 -2.07 4.75 -3.35
CA ALA A 12 -2.42 5.56 -2.19
C ALA A 12 -2.45 7.07 -2.53
N LEU A 13 -1.46 7.55 -3.29
CA LEU A 13 -1.37 8.94 -3.72
C LEU A 13 -2.49 9.33 -4.69
N LEU A 14 -2.89 8.43 -5.59
CA LEU A 14 -4.02 8.62 -6.49
C LEU A 14 -5.31 8.84 -5.71
N ILE A 15 -5.58 8.00 -4.71
CA ILE A 15 -6.80 8.10 -3.89
C ILE A 15 -6.79 9.41 -3.08
N PHE A 16 -5.65 9.77 -2.49
CA PHE A 16 -5.49 11.02 -1.75
C PHE A 16 -5.70 12.26 -2.61
N THR A 17 -5.03 12.30 -3.77
CA THR A 17 -5.14 13.42 -4.70
C THR A 17 -6.55 13.54 -5.24
N LYS A 18 -7.19 12.41 -5.57
CA LYS A 18 -8.61 12.38 -5.97
C LYS A 18 -9.52 12.92 -4.86
N GLY A 19 -9.33 12.47 -3.61
CA GLY A 19 -10.14 12.91 -2.48
C GLY A 19 -10.07 14.43 -2.24
N ILE A 20 -8.88 15.02 -2.39
CA ILE A 20 -8.65 16.46 -2.21
C ILE A 20 -9.23 17.25 -3.39
N LEU A 21 -8.85 16.90 -4.63
CA LEU A 21 -9.24 17.67 -5.81
C LEU A 21 -10.75 17.66 -6.03
N TYR A 22 -11.40 16.53 -5.75
CA TYR A 22 -12.84 16.35 -5.92
C TYR A 22 -13.63 16.56 -4.62
N ALA A 23 -13.07 17.25 -3.61
CA ALA A 23 -13.78 17.47 -2.36
C ALA A 23 -15.00 18.39 -2.51
N ARG A 24 -14.90 19.42 -3.36
CA ARG A 24 -15.91 20.49 -3.48
C ARG A 24 -16.95 20.24 -4.56
N ASN A 25 -16.56 19.64 -5.69
CA ASN A 25 -17.46 19.30 -6.78
C ASN A 25 -16.88 18.14 -7.61
N THR A 26 -17.76 17.50 -8.36
CA THR A 26 -17.41 16.51 -9.38
C THR A 26 -18.34 16.68 -10.58
N ARG A 27 -17.99 16.08 -11.72
CA ARG A 27 -18.92 16.01 -12.86
C ARG A 27 -20.20 15.22 -12.53
N LEU A 28 -20.15 14.30 -11.57
CA LEU A 28 -21.28 13.46 -11.17
C LEU A 28 -22.22 14.20 -10.21
N VAL A 29 -21.66 14.85 -9.18
CA VAL A 29 -22.35 15.61 -8.15
C VAL A 29 -21.68 16.98 -8.03
N SER A 30 -22.40 18.03 -8.46
CA SER A 30 -21.95 19.43 -8.43
C SER A 30 -22.00 20.03 -7.03
N GLU A 31 -23.05 19.76 -6.27
CA GLU A 31 -23.33 20.25 -4.91
C GLU A 31 -22.60 19.49 -3.79
N LYS A 32 -21.38 18.99 -4.07
CA LYS A 32 -20.62 18.20 -3.10
C LYS A 32 -20.18 19.02 -1.87
N LEU A 33 -19.98 20.32 -2.05
CA LEU A 33 -19.64 21.26 -0.99
C LEU A 33 -20.76 21.39 0.06
N ASP A 34 -22.02 21.33 -0.35
CA ASP A 34 -23.17 21.50 0.54
C ASP A 34 -23.45 20.25 1.39
N LEU A 35 -23.11 19.07 0.86
CA LEU A 35 -23.14 17.79 1.58
C LEU A 35 -22.07 17.71 2.70
N GLY A 36 -21.06 18.56 2.64
CA GLY A 36 -19.99 18.65 3.63
C GLY A 36 -18.89 17.61 3.46
N PHE A 37 -18.07 17.46 4.49
CA PHE A 37 -16.85 16.63 4.43
C PHE A 37 -17.10 15.13 4.66
N ARG A 38 -18.13 14.80 5.45
CA ARG A 38 -18.40 13.42 5.90
C ARG A 38 -19.89 13.11 5.78
N TYR A 39 -20.22 12.35 4.74
CA TYR A 39 -21.57 11.91 4.42
C TYR A 39 -21.49 10.57 3.67
N PRO A 40 -22.49 9.68 3.77
CA PRO A 40 -22.38 8.32 3.23
C PRO A 40 -22.57 8.22 1.70
N CYS A 41 -23.51 9.00 1.17
CA CYS A 41 -23.88 9.02 -0.25
C CYS A 41 -24.80 10.21 -0.57
N ASP A 42 -25.05 10.44 -1.86
CA ASP A 42 -26.05 11.34 -2.42
C ASP A 42 -27.19 10.52 -3.07
N GLY A 43 -27.72 9.55 -2.32
CA GLY A 43 -28.83 8.67 -2.73
C GLY A 43 -28.52 7.64 -3.85
N PRO A 44 -29.52 6.87 -4.30
CA PRO A 44 -29.36 5.83 -5.33
C PRO A 44 -29.34 6.38 -6.77
N GLY A 45 -29.48 7.70 -6.94
CA GLY A 45 -29.46 8.34 -8.25
C GLY A 45 -28.15 8.10 -9.01
N ARG A 46 -28.18 8.31 -10.33
CA ARG A 46 -26.99 8.25 -11.21
C ARG A 46 -26.22 6.91 -11.18
N GLY A 47 -26.88 5.81 -10.82
CA GLY A 47 -26.28 4.46 -10.73
C GLY A 47 -25.63 4.15 -9.38
N GLY A 48 -25.82 5.02 -8.38
CA GLY A 48 -25.27 4.90 -7.03
C GLY A 48 -24.10 5.84 -6.77
N THR A 49 -24.17 6.59 -5.67
CA THR A 49 -23.15 7.58 -5.25
C THR A 49 -22.50 7.20 -3.91
N CYS A 50 -22.39 5.91 -3.62
CA CYS A 50 -21.74 5.43 -2.41
C CYS A 50 -20.27 5.86 -2.37
N GLN A 51 -19.77 6.20 -1.18
CA GLN A 51 -18.35 6.45 -0.92
C GLN A 51 -17.74 7.61 -1.71
N ILE A 52 -18.56 8.59 -2.11
CA ILE A 52 -18.04 9.77 -2.82
C ILE A 52 -17.42 10.79 -1.88
N SER A 53 -17.69 10.75 -0.56
CA SER A 53 -17.24 11.80 0.35
C SER A 53 -15.70 11.85 0.47
N PRO A 54 -15.12 13.02 0.79
CA PRO A 54 -13.70 13.12 1.12
C PRO A 54 -13.30 12.20 2.28
N TRP A 55 -14.20 12.01 3.25
CA TRP A 55 -14.00 11.09 4.36
C TRP A 55 -13.81 9.63 3.92
N ASP A 56 -14.61 9.17 2.95
CA ASP A 56 -14.50 7.81 2.42
C ASP A 56 -13.19 7.60 1.65
N HIS A 57 -12.65 8.65 1.03
CA HIS A 57 -11.32 8.59 0.41
C HIS A 57 -10.23 8.43 1.47
N ILE A 58 -10.31 9.12 2.63
CA ILE A 58 -9.39 8.90 3.75
C ILE A 58 -9.46 7.46 4.25
N TYR A 59 -10.67 6.93 4.42
CA TYR A 59 -10.87 5.53 4.78
C TYR A 59 -10.16 4.58 3.81
N LEU A 60 -10.35 4.75 2.49
CA LEU A 60 -9.69 3.94 1.46
C LEU A 60 -8.15 4.09 1.48
N ILE A 61 -7.64 5.29 1.73
CA ILE A 61 -6.19 5.54 1.82
C ILE A 61 -5.56 4.78 2.96
N VAL A 62 -6.22 4.69 4.13
CA VAL A 62 -5.69 3.94 5.27
C VAL A 62 -5.45 2.47 4.90
N PHE A 63 -6.35 1.84 4.14
CA PHE A 63 -6.14 0.45 3.68
C PHE A 63 -4.96 0.33 2.72
N TRP A 64 -4.85 1.25 1.76
CA TRP A 64 -3.75 1.23 0.79
C TRP A 64 -2.40 1.54 1.44
N MET A 65 -2.40 2.44 2.42
CA MET A 65 -1.23 2.75 3.21
C MET A 65 -0.81 1.54 4.06
N TYR A 66 -1.76 0.86 4.71
CA TYR A 66 -1.49 -0.38 5.44
C TYR A 66 -0.88 -1.45 4.51
N ASN A 67 -1.45 -1.62 3.30
CA ASN A 67 -0.91 -2.54 2.31
C ASN A 67 0.53 -2.18 1.91
N ALA A 68 0.79 -0.90 1.61
CA ALA A 68 2.13 -0.41 1.25
C ALA A 68 3.15 -0.68 2.37
N PHE A 69 2.82 -0.33 3.62
CA PHE A 69 3.68 -0.57 4.77
C PHE A 69 3.93 -2.06 5.00
N SER A 70 2.89 -2.90 4.90
CA SER A 70 3.03 -4.35 5.10
C SER A 70 4.03 -4.96 4.12
N VAL A 71 3.99 -4.57 2.84
CA VAL A 71 4.93 -5.08 1.83
C VAL A 71 6.36 -4.61 2.11
N VAL A 72 6.54 -3.35 2.52
CA VAL A 72 7.86 -2.79 2.86
C VAL A 72 8.47 -3.50 4.07
N PHE A 73 7.70 -3.70 5.14
CA PHE A 73 8.18 -4.41 6.33
C PHE A 73 8.54 -5.86 6.02
N PHE A 74 7.67 -6.56 5.30
CA PHE A 74 7.94 -7.94 4.91
C PHE A 74 9.20 -8.04 4.05
N HIS A 75 9.36 -7.14 3.07
CA HIS A 75 10.57 -7.08 2.26
C HIS A 75 11.82 -6.84 3.09
N TYR A 76 11.76 -5.87 4.02
CA TYR A 76 12.89 -5.52 4.88
C TYR A 76 13.32 -6.71 5.74
N PHE A 77 12.40 -7.30 6.51
CA PHE A 77 12.74 -8.41 7.40
C PHE A 77 13.23 -9.62 6.62
N TRP A 78 12.60 -9.94 5.48
CA TRP A 78 13.04 -11.07 4.67
C TRP A 78 14.45 -10.86 4.11
N LYS A 79 14.73 -9.70 3.51
CA LYS A 79 16.05 -9.39 2.95
C LYS A 79 17.13 -9.35 4.02
N MET A 80 16.82 -8.79 5.20
CA MET A 80 17.76 -8.73 6.31
C MET A 80 18.03 -10.13 6.87
N GLN A 81 17.02 -10.96 7.07
CA GLN A 81 17.19 -12.31 7.63
C GLN A 81 17.91 -13.28 6.66
N SER A 82 17.73 -13.10 5.35
CA SER A 82 18.28 -14.00 4.33
C SER A 82 19.72 -13.67 3.94
N ASP A 83 20.08 -12.38 3.85
CA ASP A 83 21.30 -11.96 3.14
C ASP A 83 22.20 -11.03 3.97
N VAL A 84 21.76 -10.58 5.16
CA VAL A 84 22.54 -9.64 5.98
C VAL A 84 22.80 -10.19 7.37
N TRP A 85 21.73 -10.48 8.11
CA TRP A 85 21.81 -11.01 9.46
C TRP A 85 22.26 -12.46 9.43
N GLY A 86 23.24 -12.75 10.27
CA GLY A 86 23.86 -14.05 10.34
C GLY A 86 24.93 -14.09 11.43
N ILE A 87 25.33 -15.30 11.80
CA ILE A 87 26.39 -15.53 12.78
C ILE A 87 27.69 -15.77 12.02
N TYR A 88 28.73 -15.02 12.36
CA TYR A 88 30.06 -15.23 11.82
C TYR A 88 30.76 -16.37 12.55
N LYS A 89 31.09 -17.47 11.85
CA LYS A 89 31.91 -18.55 12.41
C LYS A 89 33.36 -18.38 11.99
N THR A 90 34.19 -17.91 12.92
CA THR A 90 35.64 -17.68 12.75
C THR A 90 36.42 -18.91 12.28
N LYS A 91 35.96 -20.13 12.59
CA LYS A 91 36.62 -21.38 12.18
C LYS A 91 36.52 -21.71 10.68
N MET A 92 35.50 -21.18 9.99
CA MET A 92 35.21 -21.50 8.58
C MET A 92 35.30 -20.29 7.66
N LEU A 93 35.62 -19.10 8.21
CA LEU A 93 35.63 -17.82 7.50
C LEU A 93 34.34 -17.55 6.69
N HIS A 94 33.20 -18.09 7.14
CA HIS A 94 31.92 -18.06 6.40
C HIS A 94 30.81 -17.47 7.28
N LEU A 95 29.98 -16.61 6.69
CA LEU A 95 28.76 -16.06 7.30
C LEU A 95 27.61 -17.06 7.14
N MET A 96 26.94 -17.43 8.23
CA MET A 96 25.72 -18.25 8.17
C MET A 96 24.52 -17.35 8.44
N HIS A 97 23.69 -17.12 7.40
CA HIS A 97 22.47 -16.33 7.50
C HIS A 97 21.35 -17.08 8.25
N ILE A 98 20.41 -16.33 8.84
CA ILE A 98 19.40 -16.86 9.78
C ILE A 98 18.41 -17.82 9.10
N THR A 99 18.02 -17.59 7.84
CA THR A 99 17.10 -18.47 7.09
C THR A 99 17.80 -19.53 6.24
N GLY A 100 19.14 -19.59 6.23
CA GLY A 100 19.90 -20.38 5.24
C GLY A 100 20.51 -19.51 4.14
N ILE A 101 21.32 -20.09 3.26
CA ILE A 101 22.05 -19.34 2.22
C ILE A 101 21.07 -18.87 1.13
N GLY A 102 20.72 -17.59 1.15
CA GLY A 102 20.27 -16.86 -0.05
C GLY A 102 18.85 -17.11 -0.53
N ASP A 103 17.94 -17.65 0.30
CA ASP A 103 16.53 -17.97 -0.04
C ASP A 103 15.76 -16.84 -0.71
N TYR A 104 16.14 -15.58 -0.49
CA TYR A 104 15.54 -14.43 -1.16
C TYR A 104 15.72 -14.48 -2.69
N SER A 105 16.84 -14.97 -3.20
CA SER A 105 17.04 -15.09 -4.66
C SER A 105 16.38 -16.32 -5.29
N ILE A 106 16.10 -17.35 -4.49
CA ILE A 106 15.62 -18.66 -4.96
C ILE A 106 14.09 -18.67 -4.98
N ASN A 107 13.46 -18.31 -3.85
CA ASN A 107 12.01 -18.29 -3.70
C ASN A 107 11.33 -17.12 -4.42
N TRP A 108 12.09 -16.11 -4.88
CA TRP A 108 11.56 -15.07 -5.77
C TRP A 108 11.46 -15.53 -7.23
N ASN A 109 12.23 -16.53 -7.64
CA ASN A 109 12.32 -17.00 -9.03
C ASN A 109 11.48 -18.25 -9.31
N GLU A 110 10.93 -18.91 -8.29
CA GLU A 110 9.89 -19.93 -8.46
C GLU A 110 8.51 -19.25 -8.40
N PRO A 111 7.82 -19.08 -9.55
CA PRO A 111 6.41 -18.73 -9.52
C PRO A 111 5.64 -19.94 -8.98
N SER A 112 4.73 -19.68 -8.05
CA SER A 112 3.62 -20.59 -7.73
C SER A 112 2.85 -20.98 -8.99
#